data_AF-T0RRF9-F1
#
_entry.id   AF-T0RRF9-F1
#
_cell.length_a   1.000
_cell.length_b   1.000
_cell.length_c   1.000
_cell.angle_alpha   90.00
_cell.angle_beta   90.00
_cell.angle_gamma   90.00
#
_symmetry.space_group_name_H-M   'P 1'
#
loop_
_entity.id
_entity.type
_entity.pdbx_description
1 polymer ?
#
loop_
_entity_poly.entity_id
_entity_poly.type
_entity_poly.pdbx_seq_one_letter_code
_entity_poly.pdbx_strand_id
1 'polypeptide(L)'
;MYRDIALLKDKGAEIIGEPGIGYILRPGFFIPPLMFNQEELDAIVLGLQWVQQYGDAPLSKASQNVFSKISEGLPKNTVKEMNRLTLRVGAPAKEEHQKEDLSELRNAIRMRNKLEIKYRSKTFLIFPITIGYFKDKRILVGWDDDKEVFHHFDTKKVILIKTLEQMLLKSQGCLFDQWLKAELATMT
;
A
#
# COMPACT_ATOMS: atom_id res chain seq x y z
N MET A 1 22.74 34.54 3.01
CA MET A 1 23.00 33.43 3.96
C MET A 1 21.95 33.32 5.07
N TYR A 2 21.69 34.32 5.92
CA TYR A 2 20.60 34.22 6.91
C TYR A 2 19.18 34.26 6.31
N ARG A 3 19.01 34.86 5.12
CA ARG A 3 17.72 35.00 4.43
C ARG A 3 17.21 33.68 3.82
N ASP A 4 18.12 32.79 3.45
CA ASP A 4 17.78 31.50 2.81
C ASP A 4 17.34 30.45 3.85
N ILE A 5 17.84 30.56 5.08
CA ILE A 5 17.50 29.69 6.21
C ILE A 5 16.07 29.96 6.70
N ALA A 6 15.64 31.22 6.67
CA ALA A 6 14.24 31.57 6.94
C ALA A 6 13.29 30.99 5.88
N LEU A 7 13.71 31.01 4.61
CA LEU A 7 12.95 30.45 3.48
C LEU A 7 12.88 28.91 3.53
N LEU A 8 13.91 28.26 4.07
CA LEU A 8 13.91 26.81 4.33
C LEU A 8 13.04 26.44 5.53
N LYS A 9 13.03 27.24 6.60
CA LYS A 9 12.09 27.07 7.72
C LYS A 9 10.63 27.24 7.29
N ASP A 10 10.35 28.22 6.41
CA ASP A 10 9.01 28.47 5.87
C ASP A 10 8.49 27.32 4.99
N LYS A 11 9.40 26.56 4.38
CA LYS A 11 9.11 25.31 3.65
C LYS A 11 9.14 24.05 4.53
N GLY A 12 9.12 24.23 5.86
CA GLY A 12 8.94 23.16 6.84
C GLY A 12 10.23 22.60 7.45
N ALA A 13 11.42 23.07 7.09
CA ALA A 13 12.65 22.55 7.66
C ALA A 13 12.79 22.92 9.16
N GLU A 14 12.83 21.91 10.05
CA GLU A 14 13.09 22.12 11.47
C GLU A 14 14.61 22.32 11.68
N ILE A 15 15.03 23.59 11.70
CA ILE A 15 16.44 23.97 11.83
C ILE A 15 16.70 24.48 13.26
N ILE A 16 17.38 23.66 14.06
CA ILE A 16 17.97 24.06 15.35
C ILE A 16 19.41 24.52 15.05
N GLY A 17 19.79 25.70 15.53
CA GLY A 17 21.13 26.25 15.36
C GLY A 17 21.69 26.76 16.68
N GLU A 18 22.85 26.24 17.06
CA GLU A 18 23.67 26.82 18.13
C GLU A 18 24.83 27.63 17.51
N PRO A 19 25.19 28.80 18.08
CA PRO A 19 26.30 29.61 17.56
C PRO A 19 27.61 28.82 17.59
N GLY A 20 28.23 28.61 16.42
CA GLY A 20 29.56 28.02 16.29
C GLY A 20 29.62 26.55 15.84
N ILE A 21 28.50 25.84 15.71
CA ILE A 21 28.48 24.39 15.37
C ILE A 21 27.89 24.12 13.97
N GLY A 22 27.12 25.05 13.38
CA GLY A 22 26.45 24.87 12.09
C GLY A 22 25.02 24.34 12.21
N TYR A 23 24.40 23.98 11.08
CA TYR A 23 22.99 23.57 11.01
C TYR A 23 22.87 22.06 10.75
N ILE A 24 22.05 21.35 11.54
CA ILE A 24 21.78 19.92 11.36
C ILE A 24 20.33 19.76 10.89
N LEU A 25 20.14 19.18 9.70
CA LEU A 25 18.83 18.83 9.16
C LEU A 25 18.51 17.39 9.59
N ARG A 26 17.48 17.18 10.41
CA ARG A 26 17.02 15.83 10.76
C ARG A 26 16.23 15.23 9.58
N PRO A 27 16.49 13.98 9.17
CA PRO A 27 15.69 13.34 8.13
C PRO A 27 14.31 12.98 8.69
N GLY A 28 13.34 13.86 8.46
CA GLY A 28 11.92 13.53 8.36
C GLY A 28 11.52 13.57 6.88
N PHE A 29 10.63 12.68 6.44
CA PHE A 29 10.18 12.58 5.05
C PHE A 29 9.42 13.85 4.62
N PHE A 30 10.15 14.92 4.28
CA PHE A 30 9.59 16.02 3.50
C PHE A 30 9.42 15.52 2.08
N ILE A 31 8.17 15.46 1.63
CA ILE A 31 7.88 15.33 0.21
C ILE A 31 8.32 16.67 -0.42
N PRO A 32 9.37 16.71 -1.26
CA PRO A 32 9.69 17.94 -2.00
C PRO A 32 8.44 18.38 -2.75
N PRO A 33 8.21 19.69 -3.00
CA PRO A 33 7.01 20.14 -3.70
C PRO A 33 6.87 19.37 -5.02
N LEU A 34 5.92 18.43 -5.05
CA LEU A 34 5.67 17.57 -6.20
C LEU A 34 4.90 18.41 -7.21
N MET A 35 5.51 18.66 -8.36
CA MET A 35 4.85 19.26 -9.51
C MET A 35 4.25 18.11 -10.32
N PHE A 36 2.93 17.94 -10.24
CA PHE A 36 2.22 16.99 -11.08
C PHE A 36 1.69 17.67 -12.33
N ASN A 37 1.83 17.03 -13.49
CA ASN A 37 1.08 17.40 -14.68
C ASN A 37 -0.39 16.92 -14.59
N GLN A 38 -1.20 17.25 -15.58
CA GLN A 38 -2.63 16.91 -15.56
C GLN A 38 -2.86 15.39 -15.60
N GLU A 39 -2.14 14.67 -16.45
CA GLU A 39 -2.25 13.23 -16.60
C GLU A 39 -1.84 12.48 -15.31
N GLU A 40 -0.82 12.97 -14.60
CA GLU A 40 -0.38 12.44 -13.31
C GLU A 40 -1.44 12.66 -12.22
N LEU A 41 -2.07 13.84 -12.18
CA LEU A 41 -3.16 14.10 -11.26
C LEU A 41 -4.37 13.21 -11.55
N ASP A 42 -4.74 13.07 -12.83
CA ASP A 42 -5.82 12.20 -13.27
C ASP A 42 -5.57 10.74 -12.88
N ALA A 43 -4.33 10.26 -13.07
CA ALA A 43 -3.91 8.91 -12.68
C ALA A 43 -3.97 8.69 -11.16
N ILE A 44 -3.52 9.68 -10.36
CA ILE A 44 -3.59 9.63 -8.91
C ILE A 44 -5.03 9.60 -8.43
N VAL A 45 -5.89 10.51 -8.94
CA VAL A 45 -7.30 10.58 -8.55
C VAL A 45 -8.02 9.27 -8.90
N LEU A 46 -7.81 8.76 -10.11
CA LEU A 46 -8.41 7.49 -10.54
C LEU A 46 -7.93 6.31 -9.67
N GLY A 47 -6.64 6.24 -9.37
CA GLY A 47 -6.05 5.22 -8.51
C GLY A 47 -6.58 5.27 -7.07
N LEU A 48 -6.67 6.47 -6.48
CA LEU A 48 -7.22 6.64 -5.13
C LEU A 48 -8.71 6.29 -5.07
N GLN A 49 -9.50 6.67 -6.07
CA GLN A 49 -10.90 6.23 -6.18
C GLN A 49 -11.00 4.70 -6.29
N TRP A 50 -10.09 4.07 -7.03
CA TRP A 50 -10.08 2.61 -7.18
C TRP A 50 -9.79 1.94 -5.84
N VAL A 51 -8.80 2.42 -5.10
CA VAL A 51 -8.49 1.91 -3.74
C VAL A 51 -9.64 2.19 -2.78
N GLN A 52 -10.27 3.36 -2.87
CA GLN A 52 -11.45 3.68 -2.05
C GLN A 52 -12.56 2.65 -2.25
N GLN A 53 -12.81 2.26 -3.50
CA GLN A 53 -13.88 1.34 -3.84
C GLN A 53 -13.52 -0.13 -3.65
N TYR A 54 -12.32 -0.58 -4.04
CA TYR A 54 -11.95 -2.00 -4.11
C TYR A 54 -10.93 -2.45 -3.06
N GLY A 55 -10.26 -1.51 -2.38
CA GLY A 55 -9.39 -1.76 -1.24
C GLY A 55 -10.16 -2.27 -0.01
N ASP A 56 -9.47 -2.95 0.91
CA ASP A 56 -10.04 -3.34 2.20
C ASP A 56 -10.20 -2.12 3.12
N ALA A 57 -10.96 -2.26 4.21
CA ALA A 57 -11.44 -1.13 5.00
C ALA A 57 -10.33 -0.12 5.40
N PRO A 58 -9.18 -0.56 5.96
CA PRO A 58 -8.04 0.31 6.22
C PRO A 58 -7.50 1.05 4.99
N LEU A 59 -7.37 0.38 3.84
CA LEU A 59 -6.84 0.99 2.61
C LEU A 59 -7.85 1.97 1.99
N SER A 60 -9.14 1.64 2.02
CA SER A 60 -10.20 2.55 1.60
C SER A 60 -10.18 3.83 2.42
N LYS A 61 -9.99 3.74 3.74
CA LYS A 61 -9.82 4.92 4.60
C LYS A 61 -8.51 5.67 4.31
N ALA A 62 -7.41 4.94 4.14
CA ALA A 62 -6.12 5.53 3.82
C ALA A 62 -6.14 6.31 2.49
N SER A 63 -6.89 5.85 1.49
CA SER A 63 -7.03 6.54 0.19
C SER A 63 -7.61 7.96 0.35
N GLN A 64 -8.61 8.13 1.22
CA GLN A 64 -9.20 9.44 1.51
C GLN A 64 -8.20 10.35 2.24
N ASN A 65 -7.45 9.80 3.19
CA ASN A 65 -6.41 10.54 3.88
C ASN A 65 -5.29 11.00 2.93
N VAL A 66 -4.89 10.15 1.99
CA VAL A 66 -3.90 10.51 0.97
C VAL A 66 -4.45 11.61 0.06
N PHE A 67 -5.71 11.51 -0.37
CA PHE A 67 -6.37 12.55 -1.17
C PHE A 67 -6.35 13.91 -0.47
N SER A 68 -6.70 13.96 0.82
CA SER A 68 -6.66 15.20 1.61
C SER A 68 -5.24 15.78 1.69
N LYS A 69 -4.24 14.93 2.00
CA LYS A 69 -2.83 15.35 2.10
C LYS A 69 -2.28 15.89 0.78
N ILE A 70 -2.63 15.28 -0.35
CA ILE A 70 -2.22 15.76 -1.67
C ILE A 70 -2.89 17.10 -1.97
N SER A 71 -4.19 17.23 -1.67
CA SER A 71 -4.94 18.46 -1.90
C SER A 71 -4.41 19.64 -1.09
N GLU A 72 -3.94 19.42 0.14
CA GLU A 72 -3.34 20.46 1.00
C GLU A 72 -2.03 21.02 0.42
N GLY A 73 -1.26 20.21 -0.30
CA GLY A 73 0.02 20.61 -0.90
C GLY A 73 -0.09 21.32 -2.25
N LEU A 74 -1.28 21.42 -2.84
CA LEU A 74 -1.48 21.91 -4.20
C LEU A 74 -2.08 23.33 -4.26
N PRO A 75 -1.80 24.09 -5.34
CA PRO A 75 -2.46 25.39 -5.56
C PRO A 75 -3.99 25.26 -5.62
N LYS A 76 -4.71 26.25 -5.09
CA LYS A 76 -6.19 26.23 -5.02
C LYS A 76 -6.89 25.96 -6.37
N ASN A 77 -6.29 26.42 -7.48
CA ASN A 77 -6.84 26.19 -8.82
C ASN A 77 -6.72 24.71 -9.22
N THR A 78 -5.58 24.08 -8.94
CA THR A 78 -5.35 22.65 -9.17
C THR A 78 -6.27 21.78 -8.32
N VAL A 79 -6.50 22.14 -7.05
CA VAL A 79 -7.44 21.43 -6.16
C VAL A 79 -8.87 21.48 -6.69
N LYS A 80 -9.29 22.61 -7.28
CA LYS A 80 -10.61 22.73 -7.92
C LYS A 80 -10.74 21.80 -9.12
N GLU A 81 -9.71 21.68 -9.94
CA GLU A 81 -9.68 20.77 -11.09
C GLU A 81 -9.65 19.30 -10.66
N MET A 82 -8.89 18.94 -9.62
CA MET A 82 -8.94 17.58 -9.04
C MET A 82 -10.33 17.22 -8.47
N ASN A 83 -11.02 18.19 -7.85
CA ASN A 83 -12.37 18.00 -7.33
C ASN A 83 -13.45 17.99 -8.42
N ARG A 84 -13.13 18.47 -9.63
CA ARG A 84 -13.96 18.25 -10.82
C ARG A 84 -13.70 16.83 -11.30
N LEU A 85 -14.36 15.89 -10.63
CA LEU A 85 -14.29 14.45 -10.85
C LEU A 85 -14.86 14.05 -12.23
N THR A 86 -14.17 14.43 -13.31
CA THR A 86 -14.44 14.02 -14.70
C THR A 86 -14.18 12.52 -14.88
N LEU A 87 -13.25 11.97 -14.11
CA LEU A 87 -12.94 10.55 -14.03
C LEU A 87 -13.64 9.90 -12.83
N ARG A 88 -14.29 8.77 -13.10
CA ARG A 88 -15.04 7.99 -12.12
C ARG A 88 -14.73 6.51 -12.25
N VAL A 89 -14.41 5.88 -11.13
CA VAL A 89 -14.41 4.43 -11.02
C VAL A 89 -15.86 3.93 -10.92
N GLY A 90 -16.24 3.03 -11.83
CA GLY A 90 -17.59 2.44 -11.91
C GLY A 90 -17.93 1.58 -10.68
N ALA A 91 -19.17 1.08 -10.61
CA ALA A 91 -19.84 0.51 -9.42
C ALA A 91 -18.93 -0.01 -8.27
N PRO A 92 -19.25 0.37 -7.01
CA PRO A 92 -18.45 0.07 -5.84
C PRO A 92 -18.28 -1.44 -5.66
N ALA A 93 -17.17 -1.83 -5.03
CA ALA A 93 -17.05 -3.19 -4.52
C ALA A 93 -18.28 -3.54 -3.66
N LYS A 94 -18.71 -4.79 -3.71
CA LYS A 94 -19.75 -5.32 -2.82
C LYS A 94 -19.49 -4.83 -1.40
N GLU A 95 -20.53 -4.41 -0.66
CA GLU A 95 -20.39 -3.82 0.69
C GLU A 95 -19.50 -4.64 1.63
N GLU A 96 -19.51 -5.96 1.47
CA GLU A 96 -18.68 -6.91 2.19
C GLU A 96 -17.16 -6.64 2.08
N HIS A 97 -16.69 -6.12 0.93
CA HIS A 97 -15.29 -5.73 0.70
C HIS A 97 -14.87 -4.52 1.55
N GLN A 98 -15.82 -3.65 1.87
CA GLN A 98 -15.59 -2.45 2.70
C GLN A 98 -15.55 -2.78 4.20
N LYS A 99 -15.85 -4.03 4.60
CA LYS A 99 -15.83 -4.48 6.00
C LYS A 99 -14.63 -5.35 6.35
N GLU A 100 -14.00 -5.96 5.35
CA GLU A 100 -12.83 -6.80 5.56
C GLU A 100 -11.63 -5.93 5.98
N ASP A 101 -10.90 -6.37 7.01
CA ASP A 101 -9.63 -5.77 7.43
C ASP A 101 -8.51 -6.77 7.19
N LEU A 102 -7.62 -6.45 6.24
CA LEU A 102 -6.50 -7.30 5.86
C LEU A 102 -5.16 -6.80 6.43
N SER A 103 -5.20 -5.93 7.44
CA SER A 103 -4.00 -5.31 8.00
C SER A 103 -3.02 -6.32 8.58
N GLU A 104 -3.52 -7.34 9.27
CA GLU A 104 -2.67 -8.37 9.86
C GLU A 104 -1.95 -9.19 8.79
N LEU A 105 -2.65 -9.61 7.73
CA LEU A 105 -2.04 -10.31 6.60
C LEU A 105 -1.00 -9.43 5.89
N ARG A 106 -1.31 -8.15 5.65
CA ARG A 106 -0.33 -7.20 5.07
C ARG A 106 0.88 -7.01 5.98
N ASN A 107 0.69 -6.95 7.29
CA ASN A 107 1.80 -6.83 8.23
C ASN A 107 2.67 -8.09 8.22
N ALA A 108 2.06 -9.28 8.17
CA ALA A 108 2.81 -10.52 8.03
C ALA A 108 3.64 -10.57 6.74
N ILE A 109 3.09 -10.06 5.61
CA ILE A 109 3.84 -9.90 4.35
C ILE A 109 5.04 -8.96 4.55
N ARG A 110 4.85 -7.78 5.15
CA ARG A 110 5.93 -6.80 5.37
C ARG A 110 7.02 -7.31 6.30
N MET A 111 6.62 -8.01 7.36
CA MET A 111 7.51 -8.56 8.37
C MET A 111 8.12 -9.91 7.97
N ARG A 112 7.67 -10.49 6.86
CA ARG A 112 8.07 -11.82 6.37
C ARG A 112 7.82 -12.95 7.38
N ASN A 113 6.73 -12.83 8.13
CA ASN A 113 6.32 -13.83 9.11
C ASN A 113 5.55 -14.97 8.44
N LYS A 114 5.78 -16.20 8.90
CA LYS A 114 4.98 -17.36 8.48
C LYS A 114 3.59 -17.27 9.11
N LEU A 115 2.58 -17.72 8.38
CA LEU A 115 1.20 -17.74 8.83
C LEU A 115 0.71 -19.18 8.96
N GLU A 116 0.04 -19.45 10.07
CA GLU A 116 -0.87 -20.58 10.20
C GLU A 116 -2.29 -20.10 9.92
N ILE A 117 -2.89 -20.62 8.85
CA ILE A 117 -4.24 -20.26 8.43
C ILE A 117 -5.12 -21.49 8.34
N LYS A 118 -6.41 -21.32 8.65
CA LYS A 118 -7.46 -22.26 8.26
C LYS A 118 -8.10 -21.77 6.98
N TYR A 119 -8.21 -22.66 6.01
CA TYR A 119 -8.96 -22.42 4.78
C TYR A 119 -9.87 -23.60 4.53
N ARG A 120 -11.19 -23.34 4.59
CA ARG A 120 -12.23 -24.38 4.62
C ARG A 120 -12.00 -25.31 5.83
N SER A 121 -11.77 -26.61 5.59
CA SER A 121 -11.56 -27.63 6.63
C SER A 121 -10.09 -28.04 6.79
N LYS A 122 -9.14 -27.31 6.17
CA LYS A 122 -7.71 -27.64 6.21
C LYS A 122 -6.91 -26.49 6.82
N THR A 123 -5.84 -26.83 7.52
CA THR A 123 -4.84 -25.89 8.02
C THR A 123 -3.65 -25.86 7.08
N PHE A 124 -3.11 -24.66 6.85
CA PHE A 124 -1.94 -24.42 6.02
C PHE A 124 -0.92 -23.60 6.81
N LEU A 125 0.35 -23.95 6.63
CA LEU A 125 1.49 -23.17 7.10
C LEU A 125 2.15 -22.56 5.86
N ILE A 126 2.08 -21.25 5.71
CA ILE A 126 2.53 -20.57 4.50
C ILE A 126 3.30 -19.29 4.82
N PHE A 127 4.27 -18.95 3.99
CA PHE A 127 4.80 -17.59 3.94
C PHE A 127 3.94 -16.74 3.00
N PRO A 128 3.26 -15.71 3.49
CA PRO A 128 2.44 -14.86 2.65
C PRO A 128 3.36 -13.97 1.78
N ILE A 129 3.06 -13.91 0.48
CA ILE A 129 3.89 -13.19 -0.49
C ILE A 129 3.21 -11.90 -0.90
N THR A 130 1.94 -11.98 -1.33
CA THR A 130 1.19 -10.85 -1.84
C THR A 130 -0.31 -11.04 -1.62
N ILE A 131 -1.05 -9.95 -1.69
CA ILE A 131 -2.51 -9.95 -1.81
C ILE A 131 -2.86 -9.29 -3.13
N GLY A 132 -3.45 -10.05 -4.05
CA GLY A 132 -4.02 -9.51 -5.28
C GLY A 132 -5.38 -8.89 -5.02
N TYR A 133 -5.56 -7.63 -5.41
CA TYR A 133 -6.85 -6.93 -5.34
C TYR A 133 -7.50 -6.94 -6.73
N PHE A 134 -8.63 -7.61 -6.84
CA PHE A 134 -9.46 -7.63 -8.04
C PHE A 134 -10.80 -6.94 -7.74
N LYS A 135 -11.55 -6.60 -8.79
CA LYS A 135 -12.87 -5.96 -8.66
C LYS A 135 -13.80 -6.71 -7.69
N ASP A 136 -13.84 -8.04 -7.82
CA ASP A 136 -14.84 -8.88 -7.16
C ASP A 136 -14.28 -9.79 -6.05
N LYS A 137 -12.95 -9.85 -5.88
CA LYS A 137 -12.31 -10.74 -4.91
C LYS A 137 -10.90 -10.26 -4.55
N ARG A 138 -10.38 -10.80 -3.45
CA ARG A 138 -8.99 -10.61 -3.02
C ARG A 138 -8.36 -11.97 -2.80
N ILE A 139 -7.14 -12.13 -3.29
CA ILE A 139 -6.45 -13.41 -3.26
C ILE A 139 -5.15 -13.24 -2.48
N LEU A 140 -5.04 -13.93 -1.35
CA LEU A 140 -3.78 -14.13 -0.67
C LEU A 140 -2.99 -15.21 -1.40
N VAL A 141 -1.77 -14.90 -1.77
CA VAL A 141 -0.81 -15.87 -2.30
C VAL A 141 0.18 -16.22 -1.20
N GLY A 142 0.30 -17.51 -0.91
CA GLY A 142 1.22 -18.05 0.08
C GLY A 142 2.13 -19.12 -0.50
N TRP A 143 3.36 -19.19 -0.01
CA TRP A 143 4.31 -20.24 -0.30
C TRP A 143 4.32 -21.28 0.82
N ASP A 144 4.06 -22.53 0.48
CA ASP A 144 4.29 -23.70 1.34
C ASP A 144 5.73 -24.17 1.09
N ASP A 145 6.59 -23.97 2.07
CA ASP A 145 8.02 -24.31 2.03
C ASP A 145 8.30 -25.79 2.12
N ASP A 146 7.42 -26.56 2.77
CA ASP A 146 7.57 -28.02 2.89
C ASP A 146 7.25 -28.72 1.56
N LYS A 147 6.23 -28.23 0.85
CA LYS A 147 5.79 -28.80 -0.43
C LYS A 147 6.38 -28.11 -1.66
N GLU A 148 7.06 -26.99 -1.46
CA GLU A 148 7.56 -26.12 -2.52
C GLU A 148 6.51 -25.72 -3.56
N VAL A 149 5.32 -25.31 -3.10
CA VAL A 149 4.21 -24.89 -3.98
C VAL A 149 3.59 -23.57 -3.54
N PHE A 150 3.04 -22.85 -4.52
CA PHE A 150 2.19 -21.69 -4.26
C PHE A 150 0.75 -22.12 -4.03
N HIS A 151 0.10 -21.45 -3.08
CA HIS A 151 -1.32 -21.59 -2.80
C HIS A 151 -2.03 -20.25 -2.88
N HIS A 152 -3.26 -20.28 -3.38
CA HIS A 152 -4.10 -19.11 -3.57
C HIS A 152 -5.36 -19.25 -2.73
N PHE A 153 -5.57 -18.25 -1.88
CA PHE A 153 -6.67 -18.25 -0.93
C PHE A 153 -7.54 -17.02 -1.16
N ASP A 154 -8.84 -17.25 -1.36
CA ASP A 154 -9.83 -16.18 -1.29
C ASP A 154 -9.86 -15.65 0.15
N THR A 155 -9.47 -14.38 0.36
CA THR A 155 -9.24 -13.83 1.71
C THR A 155 -10.48 -13.92 2.59
N LYS A 156 -11.68 -13.87 2.00
CA LYS A 156 -12.96 -14.05 2.72
C LYS A 156 -13.11 -15.40 3.40
N LYS A 157 -12.40 -16.41 2.93
CA LYS A 157 -12.45 -17.79 3.44
C LYS A 157 -11.23 -18.15 4.27
N VAL A 158 -10.30 -17.20 4.45
CA VAL A 158 -9.12 -17.35 5.29
C VAL A 158 -9.51 -16.98 6.72
N ILE A 159 -9.20 -17.87 7.65
CA ILE A 159 -9.19 -17.57 9.08
C ILE A 159 -7.74 -17.66 9.51
N LEU A 160 -7.19 -16.52 9.94
CA LEU A 160 -5.86 -16.49 10.52
C LEU A 160 -5.90 -17.16 11.90
N ILE A 161 -5.12 -18.23 12.08
CA ILE A 161 -4.99 -18.92 13.37
C ILE A 161 -3.86 -18.25 14.16
N LYS A 162 -2.68 -18.11 13.54
CA LYS A 162 -1.48 -17.60 14.21
C LYS A 162 -0.47 -17.00 13.24
N THR A 163 0.18 -15.92 13.67
CA THR A 163 1.40 -15.41 13.04
C THR A 163 2.61 -16.01 13.76
N LEU A 164 3.52 -16.62 13.00
CA LEU A 164 4.74 -17.24 13.49
C LEU A 164 5.93 -16.37 13.08
N GLU A 165 6.73 -15.94 14.06
CA GLU A 165 7.96 -15.16 13.86
C GLU A 165 9.09 -16.07 13.34
N GLN A 166 8.84 -16.70 12.20
CA GLN A 166 9.81 -17.49 11.48
C GLN A 166 10.22 -16.69 10.24
N MET A 167 11.54 -16.55 10.03
CA MET A 167 12.06 -15.83 8.88
C MET A 167 12.11 -16.76 7.66
N LEU A 168 11.58 -16.28 6.54
CA LEU A 168 11.72 -16.96 5.24
C LEU A 168 13.20 -16.96 4.81
N LEU A 169 13.79 -18.16 4.61
CA LEU A 169 15.18 -18.30 4.14
C LEU A 169 15.36 -17.85 2.68
N LYS A 170 14.33 -18.05 1.84
CA LYS A 170 14.32 -17.56 0.44
C LYS A 170 13.99 -16.07 0.41
N SER A 171 14.56 -15.32 -0.53
CA SER A 171 14.18 -13.91 -0.72
C SER A 171 12.72 -13.79 -1.14
N GLN A 172 11.94 -12.99 -0.43
CA GLN A 172 10.54 -12.72 -0.75
C GLN A 172 10.36 -12.16 -2.17
N GLY A 173 11.29 -11.31 -2.64
CA GLY A 173 11.26 -10.79 -4.02
C GLY A 173 11.47 -11.90 -5.06
N CYS A 174 12.37 -12.84 -4.78
CA CYS A 174 12.59 -14.00 -5.64
C CYS A 174 11.34 -14.90 -5.72
N LEU A 175 10.66 -15.15 -4.59
CA LEU A 175 9.40 -15.90 -4.60
C LEU A 175 8.29 -15.15 -5.35
N PHE A 176 8.21 -13.83 -5.22
CA PHE A 176 7.26 -13.02 -5.97
C PHE A 176 7.51 -13.10 -7.48
N ASP A 177 8.77 -13.00 -7.92
CA ASP A 177 9.14 -13.11 -9.34
C ASP A 177 8.86 -14.52 -9.89
N GLN A 178 9.13 -15.57 -9.10
CA GLN A 178 8.81 -16.95 -9.46
C GLN A 178 7.31 -17.15 -9.61
N TRP A 179 6.53 -16.66 -8.66
CA TRP A 179 5.07 -16.72 -8.72
C TRP A 179 4.52 -15.97 -9.94
N LEU A 180 5.01 -14.75 -10.20
CA LEU A 180 4.57 -13.94 -11.33
C LEU A 180 4.84 -14.64 -12.67
N LYS A 181 6.03 -15.25 -12.83
CA LYS A 181 6.36 -16.05 -14.02
C LYS A 181 5.44 -17.26 -14.17
N ALA A 182 5.14 -17.95 -13.08
CA ALA A 182 4.26 -19.11 -13.10
C ALA A 182 2.83 -18.73 -13.53
N GLU A 183 2.28 -17.63 -13.00
CA GLU A 183 0.94 -17.14 -13.35
C GLU A 183 0.84 -16.72 -14.83
N LEU A 184 1.82 -15.96 -15.32
CA LEU A 184 1.85 -15.50 -16.71
C LEU A 184 1.90 -16.68 -17.70
N ALA A 185 2.63 -17.76 -17.36
CA ALA A 185 2.71 -18.96 -18.19
C ALA A 185 1.38 -19.74 -18.26
N THR A 186 0.53 -19.66 -17.23
CA THR A 186 -0.82 -20.26 -17.23
C THR A 186 -1.86 -19.46 -18.03
N MET A 187 -1.55 -18.22 -18.43
CA MET A 187 -2.46 -17.35 -19.18
C MET A 187 -2.21 -17.35 -20.71
N THR A 188 -1.12 -17.98 -21.17
CA THR A 188 -0.76 -18.22 -22.57
C THR A 188 -1.08 -19.64 -23.00
#